data_AF-A0A643C0Z4-F1
#
_entry.id   AF-A0A643C0Z4-F1
#
_cell.length_a   1.000
_cell.length_b   1.000
_cell.length_c   1.000
_cell.angle_alpha   90.00
_cell.angle_beta   90.00
_cell.angle_gamma   90.00
#
_symmetry.space_group_name_H-M   'P 1'
#
loop_
_entity.id
_entity.type
_entity.pdbx_description
1 polymer ?
#
loop_
_entity_poly.entity_id
_entity_poly.type
_entity_poly.pdbx_seq_one_letter_code
_entity_poly.pdbx_strand_id
1 'polypeptide(L)'
;MSIVKHNVLYWTDDSKESVIGKIRVSGNVTTKNITGLKANTVYFASVRAYNTAGTGPSSPPVNGTTKKSPPSQPPANIAWKLTNSKLCLNWEHVKTMENESEVLGYKILYRQNRQSKTHILETNNTSAELLVPFEEDYLIEIRTVSDGGDGSSSEEIRIPKMSSKHFVSFLYFAGLSSRGVSVLEPSIHFLSIVIMIFYCFAIQPLI
;
A
#
# COMPACT_ATOMS: atom_id res chain seq x y z
N MET A 1 16.98 -38.97 -22.10
CA MET A 1 17.42 -37.56 -22.06
C MET A 1 17.32 -37.07 -20.62
N SER A 2 18.44 -36.76 -19.95
CA SER A 2 18.40 -36.31 -18.54
C SER A 2 18.01 -34.84 -18.47
N ILE A 3 16.88 -34.53 -17.85
CA ILE A 3 16.44 -33.14 -17.64
C ILE A 3 17.40 -32.48 -16.65
N VAL A 4 18.11 -31.45 -17.10
CA VAL A 4 18.94 -30.61 -16.25
C VAL A 4 18.03 -29.66 -15.46
N LYS A 5 18.30 -29.53 -14.16
CA LYS A 5 17.65 -28.56 -13.26
C LYS A 5 18.72 -27.69 -12.60
N HIS A 6 18.31 -26.57 -12.03
CA HIS A 6 19.22 -25.63 -11.37
C HIS A 6 18.90 -25.49 -9.89
N ASN A 7 19.93 -25.33 -9.07
CA ASN A 7 19.82 -24.90 -7.69
C ASN A 7 20.38 -23.47 -7.59
N VAL A 8 19.56 -22.55 -7.11
CA VAL A 8 20.00 -21.22 -6.69
C VAL A 8 20.30 -21.30 -5.19
N LEU A 9 21.54 -21.02 -4.82
CA LEU A 9 22.00 -20.92 -3.44
C LEU A 9 22.11 -19.44 -3.08
N TYR A 10 21.69 -19.04 -1.89
CA TYR A 10 21.83 -17.67 -1.42
C TYR A 10 22.10 -17.62 0.09
N TRP A 11 22.90 -16.64 0.51
CA TRP A 11 23.41 -16.57 1.88
C TRP A 11 23.88 -15.14 2.23
N THR A 12 24.07 -14.86 3.51
CA THR A 12 24.64 -13.60 4.03
C THR A 12 26.09 -13.82 4.44
N ASP A 13 26.90 -12.77 4.59
CA ASP A 13 28.33 -12.92 4.93
C ASP A 13 28.58 -13.66 6.27
N ASP A 14 27.68 -13.47 7.23
CA ASP A 14 27.72 -14.07 8.56
C ASP A 14 27.16 -15.50 8.64
N SER A 15 26.65 -16.03 7.53
CA SER A 15 25.93 -17.31 7.55
C SER A 15 26.86 -18.51 7.46
N LYS A 16 26.66 -19.48 8.37
CA LYS A 16 27.29 -20.81 8.30
C LYS A 16 26.66 -21.61 7.15
N GLU A 17 27.39 -22.58 6.59
CA GLU A 17 26.93 -23.39 5.44
C GLU A 17 25.54 -24.03 5.62
N SER A 18 25.14 -24.34 6.86
CA SER A 18 23.82 -24.90 7.18
C SER A 18 22.65 -23.90 7.05
N VAL A 19 22.92 -22.60 6.92
CA VAL A 19 21.93 -21.51 6.81
C VAL A 19 21.79 -21.03 5.36
N ILE A 20 22.46 -21.68 4.40
CA ILE A 20 22.35 -21.36 2.98
C ILE A 20 20.93 -21.68 2.49
N GLY A 21 20.22 -20.63 2.06
CA GLY A 21 18.94 -20.78 1.39
C GLY A 21 19.12 -21.44 0.02
N LYS A 22 18.20 -22.33 -0.35
CA LYS A 22 18.27 -23.09 -1.61
C LYS A 22 16.92 -23.14 -2.31
N ILE A 23 16.90 -22.72 -3.57
CA ILE A 23 15.73 -22.78 -4.45
C ILE A 23 16.01 -23.71 -5.62
N ARG A 24 15.10 -24.65 -5.88
CA ARG A 24 15.13 -25.51 -7.07
C ARG A 24 14.39 -24.84 -8.22
N VAL A 25 15.01 -24.83 -9.39
CA VAL A 25 14.52 -24.19 -10.61
C VAL A 25 14.54 -25.20 -11.75
N SER A 26 13.48 -25.20 -12.56
CA SER A 26 13.38 -26.05 -13.76
C SER A 26 14.40 -25.63 -14.81
N GLY A 27 14.86 -26.57 -15.65
CA GLY A 27 15.90 -26.31 -16.65
C GLY A 27 15.55 -25.26 -17.71
N ASN A 28 14.26 -25.04 -17.98
CA ASN A 28 13.76 -24.05 -18.94
C ASN A 28 13.55 -22.65 -18.33
N VAL A 29 13.79 -22.47 -17.03
CA VAL A 29 13.63 -21.19 -16.35
C VAL A 29 14.99 -20.55 -16.16
N THR A 30 15.18 -19.38 -16.75
CA THR A 30 16.43 -18.61 -16.69
C THR A 30 16.41 -17.52 -15.62
N THR A 31 15.23 -17.17 -15.10
CA THR A 31 15.05 -16.10 -14.11
C THR A 31 14.25 -16.61 -12.91
N LYS A 32 14.71 -16.30 -11.70
CA LYS A 32 13.98 -16.65 -10.47
C LYS A 32 14.11 -15.54 -9.43
N ASN A 33 12.97 -15.10 -8.91
CA ASN A 33 12.94 -14.18 -7.78
C ASN A 33 13.09 -14.95 -6.46
N ILE A 34 13.99 -14.46 -5.61
CA ILE A 34 14.16 -14.91 -4.22
C ILE A 34 13.32 -13.96 -3.36
N THR A 35 12.41 -14.49 -2.55
CA THR A 35 11.49 -13.72 -1.70
C THR A 35 11.73 -14.03 -0.23
N GLY A 36 11.20 -13.19 0.67
CA GLY A 36 11.33 -13.39 2.13
C GLY A 36 12.74 -13.12 2.67
N LEU A 37 13.54 -12.32 1.96
CA LEU A 37 14.85 -11.88 2.43
C LEU A 37 14.71 -10.79 3.49
N LYS A 38 15.70 -10.69 4.38
CA LYS A 38 15.77 -9.58 5.35
C LYS A 38 16.04 -8.29 4.60
N ALA A 39 15.35 -7.22 4.99
CA ALA A 39 15.57 -5.89 4.41
C ALA A 39 16.96 -5.34 4.76
N ASN A 40 17.44 -4.39 3.94
CA ASN A 40 18.71 -3.71 4.09
C ASN A 40 19.92 -4.63 4.40
N THR A 41 19.94 -5.82 3.79
CA THR A 41 20.94 -6.87 4.05
C THR A 41 21.66 -7.24 2.75
N VAL A 42 22.97 -7.40 2.83
CA VAL A 42 23.79 -7.88 1.71
C VAL A 42 23.64 -9.40 1.60
N TYR A 43 23.23 -9.87 0.42
CA TYR A 43 23.16 -11.28 0.09
C TYR A 43 24.13 -11.61 -1.03
N PHE A 44 24.67 -12.82 -0.96
CA PHE A 44 25.39 -13.49 -2.03
C PHE A 44 24.51 -14.58 -2.63
N ALA A 45 24.66 -14.84 -3.93
CA ALA A 45 23.96 -15.92 -4.60
C ALA A 45 24.85 -16.62 -5.63
N SER A 46 24.67 -17.92 -5.80
CA SER A 46 25.31 -18.71 -6.85
C SER A 46 24.34 -19.73 -7.44
N VAL A 47 24.60 -20.15 -8.68
CA VAL A 47 23.76 -21.12 -9.39
C VAL A 47 24.59 -22.36 -9.73
N ARG A 48 24.00 -23.55 -9.55
CA ARG A 48 24.60 -24.81 -10.01
C ARG A 48 23.58 -25.72 -10.67
N ALA A 49 23.99 -26.37 -11.75
CA ALA A 49 23.18 -27.37 -12.44
C ALA A 49 23.21 -28.71 -11.69
N TYR A 50 22.14 -29.49 -11.79
CA TYR A 50 22.09 -30.86 -11.33
C TYR A 50 21.20 -31.72 -12.23
N ASN A 51 21.53 -32.99 -12.35
CA ASN A 51 20.77 -34.01 -13.06
C ASN A 51 20.85 -35.34 -12.30
N THR A 52 20.44 -36.44 -12.94
CA THR A 52 20.48 -37.78 -12.32
C THR A 52 21.89 -38.29 -12.03
N ALA A 53 22.92 -37.77 -12.70
CA ALA A 53 24.32 -38.12 -12.45
C ALA A 53 24.93 -37.36 -11.26
N GLY A 54 24.26 -36.30 -10.78
CA GLY A 54 24.70 -35.54 -9.63
C GLY A 54 24.59 -34.03 -9.82
N THR A 55 25.32 -33.30 -8.98
CA THR A 55 25.37 -31.83 -8.99
C THR A 55 26.67 -31.36 -9.62
N GLY A 56 26.57 -30.45 -10.59
CA GLY A 56 27.73 -29.81 -11.22
C GLY A 56 28.35 -28.70 -10.36
N PRO A 57 29.40 -28.05 -10.87
CA PRO A 57 30.05 -26.94 -10.17
C PRO A 57 29.11 -25.73 -9.99
N SER A 58 29.37 -24.94 -8.96
CA SER A 58 28.71 -23.65 -8.76
C SER A 58 29.34 -22.57 -9.63
N SER A 59 28.52 -21.62 -10.08
CA SER A 59 28.99 -20.36 -10.64
C SER A 59 29.77 -19.54 -9.61
N PRO A 60 30.60 -18.58 -10.04
CA PRO A 60 31.06 -17.52 -9.14
C PRO A 60 29.88 -16.84 -8.43
N PRO A 61 30.03 -16.46 -7.15
CA PRO A 61 28.98 -15.76 -6.43
C PRO A 61 28.80 -14.35 -6.96
N VAL A 62 27.55 -13.91 -7.04
CA VAL A 62 27.16 -12.51 -7.25
C VAL A 62 26.58 -11.98 -5.94
N ASN A 63 26.66 -10.67 -5.71
CA ASN A 63 26.06 -10.04 -4.52
C ASN A 63 25.02 -8.97 -4.89
N GLY A 64 24.18 -8.67 -3.92
CA GLY A 64 23.21 -7.59 -4.00
C GLY A 64 22.68 -7.24 -2.62
N THR A 65 22.37 -5.96 -2.43
CA THR A 65 21.78 -5.47 -1.18
C THR A 65 20.28 -5.32 -1.37
N THR A 66 19.50 -5.96 -0.51
CA THR A 66 18.04 -5.75 -0.47
C THR A 66 17.73 -4.32 -0.07
N LYS A 67 16.63 -3.76 -0.55
CA LYS A 67 16.15 -2.44 -0.14
C LYS A 67 15.76 -2.41 1.34
N LYS A 68 15.64 -1.19 1.92
CA LYS A 68 15.06 -0.99 3.25
C LYS A 68 13.61 -1.51 3.25
N SER A 69 13.06 -1.73 4.44
CA SER A 69 11.66 -2.16 4.55
C SER A 69 10.73 -1.06 4.05
N PRO A 70 9.58 -1.39 3.45
CA PRO A 70 8.59 -0.37 3.12
C PRO A 70 8.06 0.29 4.41
N PRO A 71 7.45 1.48 4.31
CA PRO A 71 6.91 2.19 5.48
C PRO A 71 5.91 1.33 6.27
N SER A 72 6.16 1.17 7.56
CA SER A 72 5.28 0.41 8.46
C SER A 72 4.06 1.21 8.93
N GLN A 73 4.14 2.54 8.90
CA GLN A 73 3.01 3.40 9.21
C GLN A 73 2.02 3.45 8.03
N PRO A 74 0.71 3.25 8.26
CA PRO A 74 -0.28 3.38 7.20
C PRO A 74 -0.59 4.86 6.88
N PRO A 75 -1.15 5.16 5.69
CA PRO A 75 -1.71 6.47 5.38
C PRO A 75 -2.75 6.89 6.45
N ALA A 76 -2.62 8.12 6.93
CA ALA A 76 -3.46 8.68 7.99
C ALA A 76 -4.26 9.90 7.50
N ASN A 77 -5.21 10.34 8.33
CA ASN A 77 -6.06 11.51 8.08
C ASN A 77 -6.75 11.47 6.71
N ILE A 78 -7.30 10.28 6.41
CA ILE A 78 -7.94 10.02 5.13
C ILE A 78 -9.32 10.69 5.14
N ALA A 79 -9.46 11.68 4.27
CA ALA A 79 -10.69 12.40 4.00
C ALA A 79 -11.21 12.02 2.62
N TRP A 80 -12.54 11.95 2.51
CA TRP A 80 -13.16 11.61 1.23
C TRP A 80 -14.45 12.38 1.00
N LYS A 81 -14.78 12.54 -0.28
CA LYS A 81 -16.00 13.18 -0.76
C LYS A 81 -16.52 12.46 -1.99
N LEU A 82 -17.75 11.96 -1.90
CA LEU A 82 -18.47 11.37 -3.03
C LEU A 82 -19.47 12.40 -3.58
N THR A 83 -19.41 12.69 -4.87
CA THR A 83 -20.35 13.58 -5.56
C THR A 83 -20.81 12.90 -6.84
N ASN A 84 -22.09 12.51 -6.91
CA ASN A 84 -22.60 11.57 -7.92
C ASN A 84 -21.72 10.32 -7.94
N SER A 85 -21.06 10.04 -9.07
CA SER A 85 -20.15 8.91 -9.27
C SER A 85 -18.67 9.24 -9.08
N LYS A 86 -18.33 10.47 -8.65
CA LYS A 86 -16.95 10.90 -8.47
C LYS A 86 -16.57 10.88 -6.99
N LEU A 87 -15.67 9.97 -6.63
CA LEU A 87 -15.08 9.89 -5.30
C LEU A 87 -13.70 10.56 -5.30
N CYS A 88 -13.56 11.64 -4.53
CA CYS A 88 -12.28 12.28 -4.26
C CYS A 88 -11.76 11.78 -2.91
N LEU A 89 -10.51 11.31 -2.90
CA LEU A 89 -9.78 10.87 -1.72
C LEU A 89 -8.60 11.82 -1.49
N ASN A 90 -8.33 12.13 -0.22
CA ASN A 90 -7.18 12.90 0.23
C ASN A 90 -6.65 12.28 1.51
N TRP A 91 -5.33 12.24 1.67
CA TRP A 91 -4.68 11.75 2.89
C TRP A 91 -3.40 12.53 3.17
N GLU A 92 -2.80 12.30 4.33
CA GLU A 92 -1.49 12.88 4.66
C GLU A 92 -0.34 12.04 4.10
N HIS A 93 0.75 12.71 3.74
CA HIS A 93 1.96 12.02 3.32
C HIS A 93 2.51 11.18 4.48
N VAL A 94 2.76 9.90 4.24
CA VAL A 94 3.32 8.99 5.23
C VAL A 94 4.77 9.35 5.50
N LYS A 95 5.09 9.58 6.77
CA LYS A 95 6.47 9.84 7.20
C LYS A 95 7.20 8.51 7.40
N THR A 96 8.41 8.42 6.89
CA THR A 96 9.24 7.23 7.00
C THR A 96 10.24 7.35 8.15
N MET A 97 10.57 6.21 8.76
CA MET A 97 11.69 6.13 9.69
C MET A 97 13.01 5.98 8.93
N GLU A 98 14.15 6.28 9.58
CA GLU A 98 15.48 6.20 8.97
C GLU A 98 15.81 4.82 8.39
N ASN A 99 15.28 3.75 8.99
CA ASN A 99 15.47 2.37 8.57
C ASN A 99 14.45 1.88 7.52
N GLU A 100 13.58 2.75 7.03
CA GLU A 100 12.55 2.44 6.04
C GLU A 100 12.86 3.08 4.68
N SER A 101 12.27 2.51 3.63
CA SER A 101 12.31 3.04 2.28
C SER A 101 11.39 4.24 2.14
N GLU A 102 11.82 5.24 1.37
CA GLU A 102 11.02 6.42 1.07
C GLU A 102 9.73 6.09 0.30
N VAL A 103 8.70 6.89 0.53
CA VAL A 103 7.42 6.77 -0.18
C VAL A 103 7.57 7.32 -1.59
N LEU A 104 7.42 6.44 -2.58
CA LEU A 104 7.43 6.79 -4.01
C LEU A 104 6.00 7.08 -4.54
N GLY A 105 4.98 6.61 -3.83
CA GLY A 105 3.59 6.83 -4.18
C GLY A 105 2.63 6.00 -3.33
N TYR A 106 1.41 5.83 -3.84
CA TYR A 106 0.30 5.19 -3.16
C TYR A 106 -0.47 4.29 -4.12
N LYS A 107 -0.96 3.18 -3.60
CA LYS A 107 -1.95 2.30 -4.22
C LYS A 107 -3.28 2.46 -3.50
N ILE A 108 -4.33 2.74 -4.27
CA ILE A 108 -5.70 2.75 -3.81
C ILE A 108 -6.35 1.45 -4.29
N LEU A 109 -6.66 0.57 -3.35
CA LEU A 109 -7.42 -0.64 -3.60
C LEU A 109 -8.88 -0.32 -3.35
N TYR A 110 -9.74 -0.61 -4.31
CA TYR A 110 -11.17 -0.41 -4.13
C TYR A 110 -11.96 -1.58 -4.70
N ARG A 111 -13.03 -1.95 -3.99
CA ARG A 111 -13.92 -3.03 -4.38
C ARG A 111 -15.35 -2.71 -3.95
N GLN A 112 -16.31 -3.26 -4.68
CA GLN A 112 -17.69 -3.27 -4.20
C GLN A 112 -17.78 -4.20 -3.00
N ASN A 113 -18.53 -3.81 -1.97
CA ASN A 113 -18.63 -4.59 -0.73
C ASN A 113 -19.11 -6.04 -0.98
N ARG A 114 -19.99 -6.22 -1.97
CA ARG A 114 -20.57 -7.52 -2.34
C ARG A 114 -19.72 -8.33 -3.33
N GLN A 115 -18.62 -7.78 -3.82
CA GLN A 115 -17.76 -8.43 -4.81
C GLN A 115 -16.36 -8.69 -4.25
N SER A 116 -15.74 -9.75 -4.75
CA SER A 116 -14.34 -10.10 -4.43
C SER A 116 -13.33 -9.40 -5.33
N LYS A 117 -13.77 -8.82 -6.45
CA LYS A 117 -12.86 -8.19 -7.41
C LYS A 117 -12.36 -6.85 -6.87
N THR A 118 -11.07 -6.79 -6.59
CA THR A 118 -10.36 -5.56 -6.20
C THR A 118 -9.76 -4.89 -7.42
N HIS A 119 -10.02 -3.60 -7.56
CA HIS A 119 -9.36 -2.72 -8.51
C HIS A 119 -8.23 -1.96 -7.81
N ILE A 120 -7.18 -1.61 -8.55
CA ILE A 120 -6.02 -0.90 -8.03
C ILE A 120 -5.79 0.33 -8.90
N LEU A 121 -5.67 1.49 -8.27
CA LEU A 121 -5.18 2.72 -8.86
C LEU A 121 -3.86 3.10 -8.20
N GLU A 122 -2.87 3.50 -8.99
CA GLU A 122 -1.60 4.03 -8.48
C GLU A 122 -1.52 5.54 -8.71
N THR A 123 -0.93 6.26 -7.76
CA THR A 123 -0.68 7.71 -7.82
C THR A 123 0.60 8.05 -7.06
N ASN A 124 1.29 9.12 -7.46
CA ASN A 124 2.41 9.69 -6.69
C ASN A 124 1.97 10.84 -5.77
N ASN A 125 0.69 11.23 -5.83
CA ASN A 125 0.14 12.30 -5.03
C ASN A 125 -0.55 11.77 -3.76
N THR A 126 -0.82 12.62 -2.78
CA THR A 126 -1.60 12.30 -1.59
C THR A 126 -3.12 12.48 -1.81
N SER A 127 -3.54 12.37 -3.07
CA SER A 127 -4.92 12.44 -3.50
C SER A 127 -5.18 11.56 -4.71
N ALA A 128 -6.43 11.12 -4.84
CA ALA A 128 -6.89 10.33 -5.97
C ALA A 128 -8.36 10.60 -6.25
N GLU A 129 -8.74 10.45 -7.52
CA GLU A 129 -10.12 10.52 -7.96
C GLU A 129 -10.53 9.19 -8.59
N LEU A 130 -11.65 8.65 -8.13
CA LEU A 130 -12.21 7.39 -8.61
C LEU A 130 -13.61 7.62 -9.19
N LEU A 131 -13.91 6.96 -10.30
CA LEU A 131 -15.26 6.86 -10.82
C LEU A 131 -15.90 5.57 -10.31
N VAL A 132 -16.77 5.72 -9.30
CA VAL A 132 -17.47 4.60 -8.66
C VAL A 132 -18.99 4.81 -8.79
N PRO A 133 -19.74 3.80 -9.27
CA PRO A 133 -21.20 3.83 -9.23
C PRO A 133 -21.72 4.19 -7.83
N PHE A 134 -22.64 5.14 -7.74
CA PHE A 134 -23.10 5.67 -6.46
C PHE A 134 -24.17 4.80 -5.78
N GLU A 135 -24.64 3.76 -6.46
CA GLU A 135 -25.74 2.90 -6.00
C GLU A 135 -25.27 1.76 -5.08
N GLU A 136 -23.96 1.55 -5.00
CA GLU A 136 -23.32 0.45 -4.26
C GLU A 136 -22.37 0.97 -3.19
N ASP A 137 -22.17 0.16 -2.15
CA ASP A 137 -21.16 0.43 -1.12
C ASP A 137 -19.79 -0.01 -1.62
N TYR A 138 -18.77 0.82 -1.38
CA TYR A 138 -17.37 0.52 -1.70
C TYR A 138 -16.53 0.41 -0.44
N LEU A 139 -15.56 -0.49 -0.52
CA LEU A 139 -14.52 -0.64 0.48
C LEU A 139 -13.20 -0.22 -0.16
N ILE A 140 -12.47 0.63 0.54
CA ILE A 140 -11.25 1.26 0.05
C ILE A 140 -10.14 1.07 1.06
N GLU A 141 -8.97 0.69 0.57
CA GLU A 141 -7.73 0.68 1.31
C GLU A 141 -6.70 1.51 0.56
N ILE A 142 -5.86 2.25 1.28
CA ILE A 142 -4.74 3.00 0.72
C ILE A 142 -3.47 2.45 1.34
N ARG A 143 -2.47 2.15 0.53
CA ARG A 143 -1.14 1.73 0.99
C ARG A 143 -0.05 2.49 0.27
N THR A 144 1.09 2.64 0.93
CA THR A 144 2.28 3.25 0.34
C THR A 144 2.94 2.30 -0.65
N VAL A 145 3.62 2.88 -1.64
CA VAL A 145 4.52 2.19 -2.56
C VAL A 145 5.91 2.76 -2.35
N SER A 146 6.90 1.88 -2.20
CA SER A 146 8.30 2.21 -2.03
C SER A 146 9.20 1.25 -2.82
N ASP A 147 10.50 1.52 -2.87
CA ASP A 147 11.45 0.57 -3.47
C ASP A 147 11.63 -0.72 -2.63
N GLY A 148 11.26 -0.67 -1.34
CA GLY A 148 11.14 -1.81 -0.43
C GLY A 148 9.89 -2.66 -0.65
N GLY A 149 8.96 -2.19 -1.49
CA GLY A 149 7.67 -2.83 -1.76
C GLY A 149 6.48 -2.01 -1.27
N ASP A 150 5.34 -2.68 -1.13
CA ASP A 150 4.10 -2.11 -0.62
C ASP A 150 4.17 -2.01 0.91
N GLY A 151 3.85 -0.84 1.47
CA GLY A 151 3.79 -0.66 2.93
C GLY A 151 2.45 -1.08 3.54
N SER A 152 2.25 -0.73 4.81
CA SER A 152 1.02 -1.04 5.54
C SER A 152 -0.20 -0.40 4.88
N SER A 153 -1.30 -1.16 4.80
CA SER A 153 -2.61 -0.64 4.39
C SER A 153 -3.21 0.22 5.49
N SER A 154 -3.94 1.26 5.08
CA SER A 154 -4.90 1.94 5.94
C SER A 154 -5.95 0.96 6.47
N GLU A 155 -6.69 1.40 7.50
CA GLU A 155 -7.97 0.79 7.82
C GLU A 155 -8.89 0.78 6.58
N GLU A 156 -9.78 -0.20 6.51
CA GLU A 156 -10.75 -0.30 5.43
C GLU A 156 -11.79 0.83 5.54
N ILE A 157 -11.85 1.68 4.53
CA ILE A 157 -12.77 2.81 4.47
C ILE A 157 -14.02 2.37 3.74
N ARG A 158 -15.16 2.41 4.44
CA ARG A 158 -16.46 2.15 3.82
C ARG A 158 -17.08 3.44 3.27
N ILE A 159 -17.21 3.48 1.96
CA ILE A 159 -17.96 4.51 1.25
C ILE A 159 -19.39 4.00 1.05
N PRO A 160 -20.39 4.59 1.71
CA PRO A 160 -21.77 4.17 1.54
C PRO A 160 -22.30 4.60 0.16
N LYS A 161 -23.25 3.83 -0.37
CA LYS A 161 -24.04 4.26 -1.53
C LYS A 161 -24.72 5.61 -1.25
N MET A 162 -24.74 6.48 -2.26
CA MET A 162 -25.54 7.72 -2.21
C MET A 162 -26.97 7.36 -2.59
N SER A 163 -27.88 7.40 -1.60
CA SER A 163 -29.31 7.43 -1.91
C SER A 163 -29.67 8.79 -2.51
N SER A 164 -30.55 8.81 -3.52
CA SER A 164 -31.03 10.03 -4.19
C SER A 164 -31.59 11.11 -3.25
N LYS A 165 -31.87 10.78 -1.98
CA LYS A 165 -32.34 11.69 -0.92
C LYS A 165 -31.22 12.49 -0.21
N HIS A 166 -29.94 12.13 -0.37
CA HIS A 166 -28.80 12.75 0.29
C HIS A 166 -27.84 13.44 -0.71
N PHE A 167 -28.39 14.20 -1.64
CA PHE A 167 -27.63 14.89 -2.72
C PHE A 167 -26.71 16.04 -2.23
N VAL A 168 -26.51 16.19 -0.92
CA VAL A 168 -25.67 17.23 -0.32
C VAL A 168 -24.31 16.62 0.02
N SER A 169 -23.25 17.18 -0.55
CA SER A 169 -21.84 16.77 -0.35
C SER A 169 -21.48 16.65 1.15
N PHE A 170 -21.30 15.43 1.65
CA PHE A 170 -20.75 15.18 2.98
C PHE A 170 -19.24 14.96 2.91
N LEU A 171 -18.47 15.71 3.71
CA LEU A 171 -17.07 15.41 4.00
C LEU A 171 -17.04 14.44 5.18
N TYR A 172 -16.47 13.25 5.01
CA TYR A 172 -16.29 12.29 6.09
C TYR A 172 -14.80 12.15 6.42
N PHE A 173 -14.50 12.09 7.72
CA PHE A 173 -13.16 11.80 8.25
C PHE A 173 -13.14 10.33 8.71
N ALA A 174 -12.29 9.51 8.12
CA ALA A 174 -12.04 8.16 8.60
C ALA A 174 -10.84 8.20 9.56
N GLY A 175 -11.08 8.15 10.88
CA GLY A 175 -9.99 8.05 11.85
C GLY A 175 -10.30 8.52 13.28
N LEU A 176 -11.13 7.80 14.01
CA LEU A 176 -11.15 7.85 15.49
C LEU A 176 -11.17 6.42 16.03
N SER A 177 -10.04 6.01 16.61
CA SER A 177 -9.89 4.74 17.31
C SER A 177 -10.83 4.68 18.51
N SER A 178 -11.65 3.63 18.59
CA SER A 178 -12.78 3.53 19.51
C SER A 178 -12.38 3.02 20.90
N ARG A 179 -12.73 3.79 21.93
CA ARG A 179 -13.36 3.23 23.14
C ARG A 179 -14.81 3.70 23.17
N GLY A 180 -15.71 2.74 22.92
CA GLY A 180 -17.14 2.64 23.30
C GLY A 180 -18.04 3.88 23.22
N VAL A 181 -19.18 3.75 22.53
CA VAL A 181 -20.53 3.68 23.12
C VAL A 181 -21.63 3.76 22.04
N SER A 182 -22.64 2.91 22.26
CA SER A 182 -23.95 2.65 21.64
C SER A 182 -24.54 3.48 20.48
N VAL A 183 -25.07 2.71 19.54
CA VAL A 183 -26.07 2.99 18.49
C VAL A 183 -27.29 3.75 19.01
N LEU A 184 -27.64 4.88 18.37
CA LEU A 184 -29.02 5.37 18.17
C LEU A 184 -29.09 6.21 16.87
N GLU A 185 -30.01 5.87 15.98
CA GLU A 185 -30.55 6.72 14.88
C GLU A 185 -32.07 6.87 15.14
N PRO A 186 -32.84 7.75 14.47
CA PRO A 186 -32.51 8.97 13.73
C PRO A 186 -33.36 10.18 14.22
N SER A 187 -32.96 11.41 13.89
CA SER A 187 -33.91 12.54 13.76
C SER A 187 -33.35 13.60 12.81
N ILE A 188 -34.03 13.74 11.68
CA ILE A 188 -33.87 14.80 10.68
C ILE A 188 -34.41 16.10 11.28
N HIS A 189 -33.74 17.24 11.07
CA HIS A 189 -34.29 18.47 10.46
C HIS A 189 -33.35 19.70 10.61
N PHE A 190 -32.99 20.24 9.43
CA PHE A 190 -32.76 21.65 9.01
C PHE A 190 -31.54 22.49 9.46
N LEU A 191 -30.81 22.90 8.42
CA LEU A 191 -30.11 24.17 8.13
C LEU A 191 -29.41 24.93 9.28
N SER A 192 -28.07 25.01 9.17
CA SER A 192 -27.41 26.31 9.10
C SER A 192 -26.02 26.18 8.46
N ILE A 193 -25.77 27.00 7.45
CA ILE A 193 -24.45 27.30 6.88
C ILE A 193 -23.81 28.36 7.78
N VAL A 194 -22.60 28.13 8.28
CA VAL A 194 -21.68 29.24 8.60
C VAL A 194 -20.28 28.91 8.12
N ILE A 195 -19.78 29.82 7.29
CA ILE A 195 -18.53 29.85 6.55
C ILE A 195 -17.36 30.24 7.47
N MET A 196 -16.18 29.69 7.17
CA MET A 196 -14.87 30.00 7.75
C MET A 196 -14.57 31.51 7.84
N ILE A 197 -13.97 31.93 8.97
CA ILE A 197 -13.30 33.23 9.09
C ILE A 197 -11.78 32.98 9.03
N PHE A 198 -11.14 33.43 7.95
CA PHE A 198 -9.71 33.73 7.95
C PHE A 198 -9.51 35.18 8.43
N TYR A 199 -8.71 35.36 9.48
CA TYR A 199 -8.19 36.66 9.87
C TYR A 199 -7.02 37.02 8.95
N CYS A 200 -7.08 38.19 8.30
CA CYS A 200 -5.89 38.91 7.87
C CYS A 200 -5.93 40.33 8.42
N PHE A 201 -4.91 40.67 9.21
CA PHE A 201 -4.66 41.96 9.83
C PHE A 201 -4.10 42.94 8.78
N ALA A 202 -4.64 44.16 8.75
CA ALA A 202 -3.96 45.38 9.20
C ALA A 202 -4.11 46.62 8.28
N ILE A 203 -4.87 47.58 8.82
CA ILE A 203 -4.53 49.00 9.08
C ILE A 203 -4.20 49.93 7.89
N GLN A 204 -5.02 50.98 7.76
CA GLN A 204 -4.50 52.36 7.71
C GLN A 204 -5.44 53.32 8.48
N PRO A 205 -4.90 54.41 9.08
CA PRO A 205 -5.60 55.24 10.06
C PRO A 205 -6.41 56.37 9.40
N LEU A 206 -7.46 56.81 10.08
CA LEU A 206 -8.19 58.05 9.79
C LEU A 206 -7.38 59.25 10.30
N ILE A 207 -7.08 60.21 9.42
CA ILE A 207 -7.62 61.59 9.48
C ILE A 207 -7.91 62.01 8.04
#